data_AF-A0A074XS52-F1
#
_entry.id   AF-A0A074XS52-F1
#
_cell.length_a   1.000
_cell.length_b   1.000
_cell.length_c   1.000
_cell.angle_alpha   90.00
_cell.angle_beta   90.00
_cell.angle_gamma   90.00
#
_symmetry.space_group_name_H-M   'P 1'
#
loop_
_entity.id
_entity.type
_entity.pdbx_description
1 polymer ?
#
loop_
_entity_poly.entity_id
_entity_poly.type
_entity_poly.pdbx_seq_one_letter_code
_entity_poly.pdbx_strand_id
1 'polypeptide(L)'
;GFVTGGVAGVIRNSPPLLFALGSSIQWFGLGTTFWGTRSFIFQAWDTGKGLTRSDKVSASTIAGGVAGSGVGLLTRGPRNAIPGAIMFSLFGFLGQTVSNRFDKSDMPVSDEPQLNFWQRFASLKWMPVTVLNDGEYENMLRERQLKLEAEIALVDERIEALKAQNAQAVPAKTSAS
;
A
#
# COMPACT_ATOMS: atom_id res chain seq x y z
N GLY A 1 -8.88 3.30 -5.89
CA GLY A 1 -10.22 3.07 -6.43
C GLY A 1 -10.51 1.59 -6.53
N PHE A 2 -10.00 0.93 -7.56
CA PHE A 2 -10.34 -0.45 -7.93
C PHE A 2 -10.28 -1.47 -6.78
N VAL A 3 -9.12 -1.60 -6.13
CA VAL A 3 -8.92 -2.58 -5.05
C VAL A 3 -9.87 -2.32 -3.88
N THR A 4 -9.95 -1.08 -3.41
CA THR A 4 -10.84 -0.68 -2.31
C THR A 4 -12.32 -0.88 -2.65
N GLY A 5 -12.72 -0.64 -3.90
CA GLY A 5 -14.09 -0.87 -4.36
C GLY A 5 -14.43 -2.35 -4.51
N GLY A 6 -13.49 -3.16 -5.00
CA GLY A 6 -13.67 -4.61 -5.10
C GLY A 6 -13.89 -5.25 -3.73
N VAL A 7 -13.04 -4.89 -2.75
CA VAL A 7 -13.20 -5.35 -1.36
C VAL A 7 -14.53 -4.88 -0.76
N ALA A 8 -14.91 -3.62 -0.96
CA ALA A 8 -16.18 -3.10 -0.47
C ALA A 8 -17.39 -3.79 -1.11
N GLY A 9 -17.32 -4.15 -2.39
CA GLY A 9 -18.37 -4.89 -3.09
C GLY A 9 -18.56 -6.29 -2.53
N VAL A 10 -17.46 -7.00 -2.22
CA VAL A 10 -17.51 -8.31 -1.54
C VAL A 10 -18.18 -8.19 -0.16
N ILE A 11 -17.76 -7.21 0.66
CA ILE A 11 -18.32 -7.02 2.02
C ILE A 11 -19.82 -6.69 1.97
N ARG A 12 -20.28 -5.97 0.95
CA ARG A 12 -21.68 -5.55 0.80
C ARG A 12 -22.55 -6.53 0.02
N ASN A 13 -22.06 -7.74 -0.25
CA ASN A 13 -22.76 -8.77 -1.03
C ASN A 13 -23.31 -8.23 -2.38
N SER A 14 -22.56 -7.32 -3.00
CA SER A 14 -22.91 -6.64 -4.25
C SER A 14 -21.89 -6.98 -5.34
N PRO A 15 -22.17 -6.77 -6.63
CA PRO A 15 -21.24 -7.13 -7.71
C PRO A 15 -19.87 -6.44 -7.52
N PRO A 16 -18.79 -7.17 -7.18
CA PRO A 16 -17.51 -6.57 -6.80
C PRO A 16 -16.90 -5.73 -7.93
N LEU A 17 -17.11 -6.16 -9.17
CA LEU A 17 -16.62 -5.47 -10.36
C LEU A 17 -17.28 -4.09 -10.55
N LEU A 18 -18.59 -3.96 -10.31
CA LEU A 18 -19.29 -2.68 -10.45
C LEU A 18 -18.83 -1.68 -9.39
N PHE A 19 -18.63 -2.13 -8.15
CA PHE A 19 -18.09 -1.29 -7.09
C PHE A 19 -16.61 -0.93 -7.33
N ALA A 20 -15.81 -1.86 -7.86
CA ALA A 20 -14.43 -1.61 -8.24
C ALA A 20 -14.34 -0.57 -9.36
N LEU A 21 -15.16 -0.68 -10.41
CA LEU A 21 -15.19 0.28 -11.52
C LEU A 21 -15.74 1.64 -11.09
N GLY A 22 -16.89 1.67 -10.41
CA GLY A 22 -17.51 2.92 -9.94
C GLY A 22 -16.59 3.71 -9.02
N SER A 23 -15.96 3.03 -8.06
CA SER A 23 -14.96 3.67 -7.19
C SER A 23 -13.71 4.10 -7.96
N SER A 24 -13.28 3.37 -8.98
CA SER A 24 -12.14 3.77 -9.82
C SER A 24 -12.43 5.07 -10.56
N ILE A 25 -13.58 5.15 -11.24
CA ILE A 25 -14.00 6.36 -11.96
C ILE A 25 -14.12 7.53 -10.99
N GLN A 26 -14.75 7.32 -9.83
CA GLN A 26 -14.91 8.35 -8.81
C GLN A 26 -13.55 8.90 -8.34
N TRP A 27 -12.62 8.01 -7.96
CA TRP A 27 -11.30 8.42 -7.48
C TRP A 27 -10.42 9.00 -8.58
N PHE A 28 -10.58 8.52 -9.82
CA PHE A 28 -9.89 9.06 -10.99
C PHE A 28 -10.35 10.49 -11.29
N GLY A 29 -11.65 10.73 -11.30
CA GLY A 29 -12.22 12.08 -11.45
C GLY A 29 -11.73 13.01 -10.34
N LEU A 30 -11.79 12.55 -9.09
CA LEU A 30 -11.28 13.32 -7.94
C LEU A 30 -9.82 13.71 -8.10
N GLY A 31 -8.97 12.73 -8.41
CA GLY A 31 -7.53 12.95 -8.59
C GLY A 31 -7.24 13.90 -9.75
N THR A 32 -7.90 13.70 -10.89
CA THR A 32 -7.68 14.51 -12.09
C THR A 32 -8.10 15.96 -11.87
N THR A 33 -9.28 16.19 -11.28
CA THR A 33 -9.74 17.54 -10.95
C THR A 33 -8.83 18.20 -9.92
N PHE A 34 -8.44 17.48 -8.86
CA PHE A 34 -7.54 18.03 -7.85
C PHE A 34 -6.19 18.47 -8.46
N TRP A 35 -5.50 17.56 -9.16
CA TRP A 35 -4.20 17.86 -9.75
C TRP A 35 -4.31 18.89 -10.87
N GLY A 36 -5.35 18.84 -11.70
CA GLY A 36 -5.61 19.82 -12.75
C GLY A 36 -5.82 21.23 -12.18
N THR A 37 -6.74 21.38 -11.23
CA THR A 37 -7.02 22.67 -10.59
C THR A 37 -5.80 23.21 -9.85
N ARG A 38 -5.09 22.36 -9.10
CA ARG A 38 -3.87 22.77 -8.39
C ARG A 38 -2.77 23.24 -9.34
N SER A 39 -2.55 22.51 -10.44
CA SER A 39 -1.54 22.86 -11.45
C SER A 39 -1.88 24.17 -12.15
N PHE A 40 -3.17 24.38 -12.45
CA PHE A 40 -3.64 25.63 -13.03
C PHE A 40 -3.42 26.82 -12.08
N ILE A 41 -3.77 26.67 -10.81
CA ILE A 41 -3.54 27.73 -9.80
C ILE A 41 -2.04 28.01 -9.64
N PHE A 42 -1.20 26.97 -9.64
CA PHE A 42 0.25 27.14 -9.58
C PHE A 42 0.80 27.93 -10.77
N GLN A 43 0.37 27.60 -11.99
CA GLN A 43 0.78 28.35 -13.17
C GLN A 43 0.25 29.79 -13.16
N ALA A 44 -0.95 30.01 -12.65
CA ALA A 44 -1.55 31.33 -12.59
C ALA A 44 -0.92 32.24 -11.52
N TRP A 45 -0.43 31.68 -10.42
CA TRP A 45 0.15 32.44 -9.30
C TRP A 45 1.68 32.51 -9.33
N ASP A 46 2.34 31.64 -10.09
CA ASP A 46 3.79 31.69 -10.22
C ASP A 46 4.23 32.90 -11.06
N THR A 47 4.62 33.96 -10.36
CA THR A 47 5.11 35.23 -10.95
C THR A 47 6.62 35.16 -11.21
N GLY A 48 7.20 33.96 -11.36
CA GLY A 48 8.63 33.75 -11.62
C GLY A 48 9.55 33.82 -10.39
N LYS A 49 8.98 34.06 -9.20
CA LYS A 49 9.70 34.02 -7.91
C LYS A 49 9.49 32.69 -7.17
N GLY A 50 8.69 31.78 -7.72
CA GLY A 50 8.25 30.57 -7.06
C GLY A 50 7.14 30.83 -6.04
N LEU A 51 6.33 29.80 -5.78
CA LEU A 51 5.18 29.89 -4.89
C LEU A 51 5.58 29.78 -3.42
N THR A 52 5.04 30.67 -2.60
CA THR A 52 5.22 30.64 -1.14
C THR A 52 4.56 29.40 -0.56
N ARG A 53 5.04 28.95 0.61
CA ARG A 53 4.41 27.85 1.38
C ARG A 53 2.92 28.10 1.63
N SER A 54 2.54 29.35 1.92
CA SER A 54 1.14 29.78 2.06
C SER A 54 0.34 29.62 0.76
N ASP A 55 0.92 30.03 -0.37
CA ASP A 55 0.25 29.93 -1.68
C ASP A 55 -0.01 28.47 -2.06
N LYS A 56 0.95 27.58 -1.75
CA LYS A 56 0.78 26.13 -1.94
C LYS A 56 -0.37 25.58 -1.11
N VAL A 57 -0.50 26.01 0.15
CA VAL A 57 -1.59 25.59 1.06
C VAL A 57 -2.93 26.09 0.54
N SER A 58 -3.03 27.36 0.14
CA SER A 58 -4.24 27.94 -0.42
C SER A 58 -4.66 27.24 -1.71
N ALA A 59 -3.73 27.00 -2.63
CA ALA A 59 -4.01 26.29 -3.88
C ALA A 59 -4.48 24.86 -3.66
N SER A 60 -3.84 24.11 -2.75
CA SER A 60 -4.24 22.74 -2.40
C SER A 60 -5.62 22.72 -1.71
N THR A 61 -5.94 23.73 -0.91
CA THR A 61 -7.25 23.89 -0.26
C THR A 61 -8.34 24.14 -1.31
N ILE A 62 -8.13 25.11 -2.21
CA ILE A 62 -9.07 25.43 -3.29
C ILE A 62 -9.26 24.25 -4.23
N ALA A 63 -8.16 23.61 -4.66
CA ALA A 63 -8.22 22.43 -5.52
C ALA A 63 -8.95 21.27 -4.83
N GLY A 64 -8.76 21.09 -3.53
CA GLY A 64 -9.53 20.16 -2.71
C GLY A 64 -11.02 20.46 -2.73
N GLY A 65 -11.41 21.71 -2.53
CA GLY A 65 -12.81 22.14 -2.59
C GLY A 65 -13.46 21.92 -3.97
N VAL A 66 -12.75 22.26 -5.04
CA VAL A 66 -13.23 22.07 -6.43
C VAL A 66 -13.38 20.58 -6.76
N ALA A 67 -12.38 19.76 -6.43
CA ALA A 67 -12.44 18.32 -6.66
C ALA A 67 -13.55 17.65 -5.82
N GLY A 68 -13.66 18.01 -4.53
CA GLY A 68 -14.65 17.47 -3.61
C GLY A 68 -16.08 17.86 -3.96
N SER A 69 -16.31 19.10 -4.39
CA SER A 69 -17.62 19.55 -4.86
C SER A 69 -18.03 18.84 -6.15
N GLY A 70 -17.13 18.74 -7.13
CA GLY A 70 -17.39 18.06 -8.41
C GLY A 70 -17.74 16.59 -8.20
N VAL A 71 -16.95 15.87 -7.40
CA VAL A 71 -17.21 14.45 -7.12
C VAL A 71 -18.46 14.25 -6.26
N GLY A 72 -18.68 15.10 -5.26
CA GLY A 72 -19.89 15.06 -4.44
C GLY A 72 -21.15 15.26 -5.27
N LEU A 73 -21.11 16.20 -6.22
CA LEU A 73 -22.19 16.48 -7.15
C LEU A 73 -22.45 15.29 -8.09
N LEU A 74 -21.40 14.73 -8.70
CA LEU A 74 -21.51 13.65 -9.68
C LEU A 74 -21.97 12.31 -9.07
N THR A 75 -21.53 12.00 -7.85
CA THR A 75 -21.77 10.67 -7.27
C THR A 75 -22.98 10.59 -6.36
N ARG A 76 -23.32 11.69 -5.68
CA ARG A 76 -24.38 11.71 -4.65
C ARG A 76 -25.34 12.89 -4.82
N GLY A 77 -25.24 13.63 -5.92
CA GLY A 77 -26.13 14.74 -6.25
C GLY A 77 -25.75 16.09 -5.60
N PRO A 78 -26.48 17.17 -5.94
CA PRO A 78 -26.08 18.55 -5.63
C PRO A 78 -26.00 18.84 -4.12
N ARG A 79 -26.82 18.16 -3.30
CA ARG A 79 -26.79 18.31 -1.83
C ARG A 79 -25.46 17.85 -1.20
N ASN A 80 -24.70 17.02 -1.91
CA ASN A 80 -23.42 16.49 -1.43
C ASN A 80 -22.21 17.26 -1.97
N ALA A 81 -22.42 18.29 -2.78
CA ALA A 81 -21.34 19.13 -3.31
C ALA A 81 -20.69 19.97 -2.20
N ILE A 82 -21.49 20.62 -1.33
CA ILE A 82 -20.97 21.49 -0.26
C ILE A 82 -20.23 20.68 0.81
N PRO A 83 -20.78 19.59 1.38
CA PRO A 83 -20.03 18.76 2.33
C PRO A 83 -18.75 18.18 1.71
N GLY A 84 -18.80 17.79 0.43
CA GLY A 84 -17.63 17.33 -0.32
C GLY A 84 -16.56 18.42 -0.44
N ALA A 85 -16.95 19.64 -0.79
CA ALA A 85 -16.04 20.78 -0.88
C ALA A 85 -15.32 21.02 0.44
N ILE A 86 -16.05 21.05 1.55
CA ILE A 86 -15.50 21.33 2.89
C ILE A 86 -14.49 20.23 3.27
N MET A 87 -14.89 18.96 3.16
CA MET A 87 -14.03 17.84 3.55
C MET A 87 -12.74 17.76 2.73
N PHE A 88 -12.85 17.89 1.41
CA PHE A 88 -11.66 17.82 0.55
C PHE A 88 -10.80 19.09 0.60
N SER A 89 -11.37 20.25 0.92
CA SER A 89 -10.58 21.46 1.24
C SER A 89 -9.74 21.25 2.49
N LEU A 90 -10.33 20.67 3.55
CA LEU A 90 -9.62 20.33 4.77
C LEU A 90 -8.51 19.31 4.50
N PHE A 91 -8.77 18.27 3.70
CA PHE A 91 -7.71 17.33 3.30
C PHE A 91 -6.59 18.00 2.49
N GLY A 92 -6.93 18.93 1.59
CA GLY A 92 -5.93 19.72 0.86
C GLY A 92 -5.07 20.59 1.77
N PHE A 93 -5.69 21.28 2.73
CA PHE A 93 -5.01 22.09 3.74
C PHE A 93 -4.10 21.23 4.62
N LEU A 94 -4.63 20.17 5.23
CA LEU A 94 -3.89 19.27 6.11
C LEU A 94 -2.77 18.56 5.36
N GLY A 95 -3.04 18.04 4.16
CA GLY A 95 -2.03 17.39 3.32
C GLY A 95 -0.87 18.33 3.01
N GLN A 96 -1.17 19.56 2.58
CA GLN A 96 -0.13 20.51 2.22
C GLN A 96 0.64 21.04 3.44
N THR A 97 -0.01 21.26 4.58
CA THR A 97 0.67 21.70 5.82
C THR A 97 1.62 20.63 6.34
N VAL A 98 1.22 19.35 6.28
CA VAL A 98 2.09 18.21 6.63
C VAL A 98 3.26 18.12 5.66
N SER A 99 3.02 18.16 4.34
CA SER A 99 4.10 18.14 3.35
C SER A 99 5.08 19.30 3.54
N ASN A 100 4.57 20.49 3.88
CA ASN A 100 5.39 21.66 4.13
C ASN A 100 6.26 21.53 5.40
N ARG A 101 5.78 20.80 6.41
CA ARG A 101 6.55 20.52 7.64
C ARG A 101 7.68 19.50 7.40
N PHE A 102 7.49 18.57 6.47
CA PHE A 102 8.49 17.58 6.09
C PHE A 102 9.40 18.05 4.94
N ASP A 103 9.21 19.27 4.44
CA ASP A 103 10.06 19.81 3.39
C ASP A 103 11.46 20.03 3.97
N LYS A 104 12.47 19.41 3.34
CA LYS A 104 13.83 19.21 3.88
C LYS A 104 14.61 20.50 4.12
N SER A 105 14.07 21.65 3.74
CA SER A 105 14.69 22.97 3.95
C SER A 105 14.75 23.38 5.43
N ASP A 106 13.91 22.82 6.31
CA ASP A 106 13.81 23.22 7.72
C ASP A 106 14.23 22.13 8.71
N MET A 107 14.63 20.93 8.25
CA MET A 107 15.07 19.90 9.18
C MET A 107 16.51 20.17 9.62
N PRO A 108 16.79 20.28 10.95
CA PRO A 108 18.16 20.34 11.43
C PRO A 108 18.88 19.08 10.95
N VAL A 109 20.13 19.23 10.52
CA VAL A 109 21.00 18.11 10.14
C VAL A 109 21.15 17.21 11.37
N SER A 110 20.31 16.20 11.48
CA SER A 110 20.44 15.16 12.49
C SER A 110 21.37 14.09 11.95
N ASP A 111 22.43 13.78 12.70
CA ASP A 111 23.45 12.76 12.40
C ASP A 111 22.93 11.31 12.39
N GLU A 112 21.61 11.10 12.49
CA GLU A 112 21.00 9.79 12.32
C GLU A 112 20.89 9.43 10.83
N PRO A 113 21.19 8.16 10.45
CA PRO A 113 21.08 7.72 9.07
C PRO A 113 19.68 8.03 8.55
N GLN A 114 19.60 8.87 7.51
CA GLN A 114 18.33 9.31 6.94
C GLN A 114 17.64 8.12 6.26
N LEU A 115 16.92 7.32 7.04
CA LEU A 115 16.08 6.25 6.52
C LEU A 115 15.03 6.86 5.60
N ASN A 116 14.99 6.36 4.36
CA ASN A 116 13.99 6.77 3.37
C ASN A 116 12.57 6.51 3.89
N PHE A 117 11.57 7.25 3.39
CA PHE A 117 10.16 7.08 3.80
C PHE A 117 9.73 5.60 3.79
N TRP A 118 10.12 4.87 2.75
CA TRP A 118 9.88 3.43 2.62
C TRP A 118 10.60 2.58 3.66
N GLN A 119 11.83 2.93 4.04
CA GLN A 119 12.57 2.23 5.09
C GLN A 119 11.97 2.49 6.47
N ARG A 120 11.55 3.74 6.75
CA ARG A 120 10.82 4.07 7.98
C ARG A 120 9.50 3.33 8.06
N PHE A 121 8.77 3.27 6.95
CA PHE A 121 7.53 2.52 6.87
C PHE A 121 7.80 1.02 7.10
N ALA A 122 8.69 0.40 6.35
CA ALA A 122 9.05 -1.02 6.48
C ALA A 122 9.74 -1.39 7.82
N SER A 123 10.26 -0.42 8.57
CA SER A 123 10.76 -0.64 9.93
C SER A 123 9.65 -0.73 11.00
N LEU A 124 8.40 -0.40 10.65
CA LEU A 124 7.26 -0.53 11.55
C LEU A 124 7.01 -2.01 11.84
N LYS A 125 7.01 -2.38 13.14
CA LYS A 125 6.79 -3.75 13.65
C LYS A 125 5.51 -4.43 13.13
N TRP A 126 4.55 -3.66 12.63
CA TRP A 126 3.26 -4.16 12.12
C TRP A 126 3.25 -4.43 10.61
N MET A 127 4.35 -4.16 9.91
CA MET A 127 4.42 -4.39 8.47
C MET A 127 4.95 -5.79 8.12
N PRO A 128 4.32 -6.48 7.17
CA PRO A 128 4.73 -7.83 6.75
C PRO A 128 6.00 -7.84 5.88
N VAL A 129 6.66 -6.70 5.70
CA VAL A 129 7.86 -6.54 4.88
C VAL A 129 8.92 -5.86 5.73
N THR A 130 10.05 -6.54 5.95
CA THR A 130 11.19 -6.05 6.74
C THR A 130 12.35 -5.72 5.82
N VAL A 131 13.01 -4.59 6.05
CA VAL A 131 14.29 -4.26 5.38
C VAL A 131 15.39 -5.05 6.08
N LEU A 132 16.01 -5.98 5.36
CA LEU A 132 17.16 -6.73 5.83
C LEU A 132 18.46 -6.12 5.30
N ASN A 133 19.49 -6.08 6.14
CA ASN A 133 20.84 -5.80 5.68
C ASN A 133 21.40 -7.05 4.96
N ASP A 134 22.35 -6.89 4.03
CA ASP A 134 22.84 -7.98 3.16
C ASP A 134 23.33 -9.19 3.98
N GLY A 135 24.00 -8.96 5.11
CA GLY A 135 24.45 -10.02 6.01
C GLY A 135 23.34 -10.70 6.82
N GLU A 136 22.24 -10.01 7.11
CA GLU A 136 21.07 -10.62 7.78
C GLU A 136 20.28 -11.50 6.80
N TYR A 137 20.24 -11.11 5.53
CA TYR A 137 19.63 -11.90 4.47
C TYR A 137 20.38 -13.22 4.23
N GLU A 138 21.71 -13.19 4.17
CA GLU A 138 22.54 -14.40 4.02
C GLU A 138 22.35 -15.37 5.20
N ASN A 139 22.29 -14.87 6.42
CA ASN A 139 22.04 -15.70 7.61
C ASN A 139 20.64 -16.32 7.57
N MET A 140 19.62 -15.56 7.19
CA MET A 140 18.27 -16.11 7.04
C MET A 140 18.23 -17.20 5.97
N LEU A 141 18.87 -17.01 4.82
CA LEU A 141 18.94 -18.04 3.78
C LEU A 141 19.63 -19.30 4.26
N ARG A 142 20.75 -19.17 4.99
CA ARG A 142 21.47 -20.30 5.57
C ARG A 142 20.63 -21.07 6.60
N GLU A 143 19.90 -20.38 7.47
CA GLU A 143 18.97 -21.02 8.41
C GLU A 143 17.83 -21.77 7.69
N ARG A 144 17.26 -21.17 6.64
CA ARG A 144 16.22 -21.81 5.83
C ARG A 144 16.73 -23.05 5.11
N GLN A 145 17.96 -23.00 4.60
CA GLN A 145 18.60 -24.15 3.96
C GLN A 145 18.82 -25.30 4.94
N LEU A 146 19.38 -25.03 6.13
CA LEU A 146 19.59 -26.04 7.16
C LEU A 146 18.27 -26.70 7.61
N LYS A 147 17.21 -25.90 7.74
CA LYS A 147 15.88 -26.42 8.07
C LYS A 147 15.33 -27.33 6.97
N LEU A 148 15.49 -26.95 5.71
CA LEU A 148 15.08 -27.77 4.58
C LEU A 148 15.87 -29.09 4.53
N GLU A 149 17.18 -29.05 4.73
CA GLU A 149 18.03 -30.26 4.77
C GLU A 149 17.61 -31.21 5.90
N ALA A 150 17.29 -30.68 7.09
CA ALA A 150 16.78 -31.49 8.20
C ALA A 150 15.40 -32.10 7.90
N GLU A 151 14.51 -31.34 7.26
CA GLU A 151 13.20 -31.86 6.82
C GLU A 151 13.34 -32.95 5.75
N ILE A 152 14.29 -32.81 4.82
CA ILE A 152 14.61 -33.83 3.81
C ILE A 152 15.12 -35.11 4.49
N ALA A 153 16.07 -35.01 5.43
CA ALA A 153 16.60 -36.17 6.15
C ALA A 153 15.50 -36.94 6.91
N LEU A 154 14.57 -36.22 7.54
CA LEU A 154 13.43 -36.82 8.23
C LEU A 154 12.47 -37.52 7.24
N VAL A 155 12.28 -36.95 6.06
CA VAL A 155 11.46 -37.56 5.00
C VAL A 155 12.13 -38.81 4.44
N ASP A 156 13.44 -38.79 4.23
CA ASP A 156 14.20 -39.96 3.76
C ASP A 156 14.14 -41.11 4.78
N GLU A 157 14.29 -40.82 6.07
CA GLU A 157 14.13 -41.83 7.14
C GLU A 157 12.72 -42.43 7.14
N ARG A 158 11.67 -41.60 6.93
CA ARG A 158 10.29 -42.09 6.79
C ARG A 158 10.10 -42.95 5.54
N ILE A 159 10.73 -42.59 4.42
CA ILE A 159 10.69 -43.37 3.18
C ILE A 159 11.38 -44.73 3.38
N GLU A 160 12.54 -44.76 4.02
CA GLU A 160 13.25 -46.00 4.34
C GLU A 160 12.46 -46.89 5.31
N ALA A 161 11.87 -46.32 6.36
CA ALA A 161 11.01 -47.05 7.28
C ALA A 161 9.77 -47.65 6.59
N LEU A 162 9.17 -46.93 5.63
CA LEU A 162 8.07 -47.43 4.81
C LEU A 162 8.51 -48.52 3.82
N LYS A 163 9.71 -48.39 3.23
CA LYS A 163 10.30 -49.43 2.37
C LYS A 163 10.64 -50.69 3.17
N ALA A 164 11.18 -50.55 4.38
CA ALA A 164 11.50 -51.68 5.26
C ALA A 164 10.24 -52.42 5.73
N GLN A 165 9.16 -51.70 6.05
CA GLN A 165 7.85 -52.29 6.34
C GLN A 165 7.28 -53.03 5.13
N ASN A 166 7.36 -52.45 3.93
CA ASN A 166 6.94 -53.14 2.70
C ASN A 166 7.80 -54.37 2.38
N ALA A 167 9.11 -54.34 2.63
CA ALA A 167 9.99 -55.49 2.43
C ALA A 167 9.71 -56.62 3.45
N GLN A 168 9.37 -56.28 4.69
CA GLN A 168 8.97 -57.25 5.72
C GLN A 168 7.56 -57.82 5.52
N ALA A 169 6.71 -57.16 4.73
CA ALA A 169 5.40 -57.69 4.35
C ALA A 169 5.45 -58.75 3.22
N VAL A 170 6.63 -59.02 2.63
CA VAL A 170 6.79 -59.90 1.45
C VAL A 170 7.26 -61.36 1.73
N PRO A 171 7.79 -61.81 2.89
CA PRO A 171 8.08 -63.23 3.09
C PRO A 171 6.96 -63.92 3.89
N ALA A 172 5.76 -64.07 3.33
CA ALA A 172 4.72 -64.94 3.91
C ALA A 172 3.70 -65.52 2.90
N LYS A 173 3.95 -65.48 1.59
CA LYS A 173 3.06 -66.09 0.58
C LYS A 173 3.78 -67.00 -0.43
N THR A 174 4.92 -67.58 -0.05
CA THR A 174 5.62 -68.57 -0.89
C THR A 174 6.17 -69.70 -0.01
N SER A 175 5.29 -70.44 0.66
CA SER A 175 5.53 -71.83 1.11
C SER A 175 4.28 -72.38 1.80
N ALA A 176 3.32 -72.87 1.02
CA ALA A 176 2.41 -73.92 1.45
C ALA A 176 1.93 -74.64 0.18
N SER A 177 2.07 -75.97 0.22
CA SER A 177 1.86 -76.97 -0.83
C SER A 177 0.49 -76.97 -1.51
#